data_AF-A0A2M7SNJ7-F1
#
_entry.id   AF-A0A2M7SNJ7-F1
#
_cell.length_a   1.000
_cell.length_b   1.000
_cell.length_c   1.000
_cell.angle_alpha   90.00
_cell.angle_beta   90.00
_cell.angle_gamma   90.00
#
_symmetry.space_group_name_H-M   'P 1'
#
loop_
_entity.id
_entity.type
_entity.pdbx_description
1 polymer ?
#
loop_
_entity_poly.entity_id
_entity_poly.type
_entity_poly.pdbx_seq_one_letter_code
_entity_poly.pdbx_strand_id
1 'polypeptide(L)' 'RRWRAAKRAGITEVPVIVKKASDTEVLELSLIENIQREDLSCLEEAEAYKQLTKEFTLTQEEVAKR' A
#
# COMPACT_ATOMS: atom_id res chain seq x y z
N ARG A 1 1.52 -5.98 -7.74
CA ARG A 1 1.08 -7.40 -7.92
C ARG A 1 0.17 -7.57 -9.16
N ARG A 2 -0.88 -6.76 -9.33
CA ARG A 2 -1.83 -6.82 -10.46
C ARG A 2 -1.18 -6.66 -11.85
N TRP A 3 -0.20 -5.76 -11.99
CA TRP A 3 0.57 -5.61 -13.24
C TRP A 3 1.28 -6.91 -13.67
N ARG A 4 1.95 -7.59 -12.73
CA ARG A 4 2.62 -8.87 -13.02
C ARG A 4 1.62 -9.97 -13.40
N ALA A 5 0.43 -9.95 -12.82
CA ALA A 5 -0.65 -10.87 -13.19
C ALA A 5 -1.19 -10.58 -14.59
N ALA A 6 -1.44 -9.30 -14.92
CA ALA A 6 -1.87 -8.88 -16.26
C ALA A 6 -0.84 -9.27 -17.34
N LYS A 7 0.46 -9.10 -17.05
CA LYS A 7 1.55 -9.53 -17.93
C LYS A 7 1.54 -11.04 -18.18
N ARG A 8 1.27 -11.85 -17.15
CA ARG A 8 1.14 -13.32 -17.29
C ARG A 8 -0.13 -13.72 -18.04
N ALA A 9 -1.19 -12.94 -17.93
CA ALA A 9 -2.46 -13.16 -18.61
C ALA A 9 -2.46 -12.68 -20.08
N GLY A 10 -1.34 -12.16 -20.59
CA GLY A 10 -1.23 -11.69 -21.98
C GLY A 10 -2.01 -10.41 -22.27
N ILE A 11 -2.41 -9.67 -21.23
CA ILE A 11 -3.14 -8.41 -21.39
C ILE A 11 -2.16 -7.35 -21.88
N THR A 12 -2.41 -6.80 -23.07
CA THR A 12 -1.55 -5.82 -23.74
C THR A 12 -1.75 -4.40 -23.22
N GLU A 13 -2.95 -4.07 -22.74
CA GLU A 13 -3.29 -2.74 -22.24
C GLU A 13 -3.99 -2.83 -20.87
N VAL A 14 -3.56 -1.99 -19.94
CA VAL A 14 -4.15 -1.91 -18.60
C VAL A 14 -4.46 -0.46 -18.26
N PRO A 15 -5.64 -0.17 -17.69
CA PRO A 15 -5.95 1.18 -17.24
C PRO A 15 -5.04 1.53 -16.06
N VAL A 16 -4.31 2.63 -16.18
CA VAL A 16 -3.41 3.15 -15.15
C VAL A 16 -3.68 4.63 -14.92
N ILE A 17 -3.56 5.05 -13.66
CA ILE A 17 -3.61 6.45 -13.26
C ILE A 17 -2.18 6.86 -12.92
N VAL A 18 -1.61 7.80 -13.68
CA VAL A 18 -0.27 8.32 -13.42
C VAL A 18 -0.34 9.33 -12.28
N LYS A 19 0.10 8.93 -11.09
CA LYS A 19 0.29 9.82 -9.95
C LYS A 19 1.77 10.21 -9.86
N LYS A 20 2.05 11.50 -9.65
CA LYS A 20 3.39 11.96 -9.24
C LYS A 20 3.48 11.81 -7.73
N ALA A 21 4.32 10.89 -7.28
CA ALA A 21 4.62 10.64 -5.88
C ALA A 21 6.13 10.41 -5.77
N SER A 22 6.74 10.93 -4.71
CA SER A 22 8.11 10.60 -4.32
C SER A 22 8.22 9.12 -3.94
N ASP A 23 9.41 8.54 -4.02
CA ASP A 23 9.63 7.13 -3.66
C ASP A 23 9.16 6.82 -2.22
N THR A 24 9.31 7.79 -1.32
CA THR A 24 8.77 7.77 0.05
C THR A 24 7.24 7.71 0.10
N GLU A 25 6.53 8.55 -0.66
CA GLU A 25 5.06 8.53 -0.73
C GLU A 25 4.54 7.24 -1.39
N VAL A 26 5.27 6.70 -2.37
CA VAL A 26 4.93 5.41 -3.01
C VAL A 26 5.06 4.26 -2.00
N LEU A 27 6.10 4.28 -1.17
CA LEU A 27 6.30 3.29 -0.12
C LEU A 27 5.19 3.40 0.94
N GLU A 28 4.84 4.61 1.36
CA GLU A 28 3.74 4.89 2.29
C GLU A 28 2.40 4.34 1.77
N LEU A 29 2.02 4.72 0.56
CA LEU A 29 0.79 4.27 -0.11
C LEU A 29 0.75 2.75 -0.22
N SER A 30 1.87 2.12 -0.56
CA SER A 30 1.96 0.66 -0.65
C SER A 30 1.80 -0.02 0.69
N LEU A 31 2.28 0.60 1.78
CA LEU A 31 2.10 0.08 3.14
C LEU A 31 0.65 0.18 3.58
N ILE A 32 0.02 1.35 3.39
CA ILE A 32 -1.39 1.60 3.74
C ILE A 32 -2.32 0.65 2.96
N GLU A 33 -2.13 0.54 1.64
CA GLU A 33 -2.92 -0.41 0.82
C GLU A 33 -2.74 -1.87 1.27
N ASN A 34 -1.56 -2.23 1.78
CA ASN A 34 -1.35 -3.58 2.31
C ASN A 34 -2.13 -3.80 3.61
N ILE A 35 -2.16 -2.81 4.52
CA ILE A 35 -2.92 -2.88 5.78
C ILE A 35 -4.42 -2.94 5.57
N GLN A 36 -4.94 -2.21 4.58
CA GLN A 36 -6.37 -2.21 4.26
C GLN A 36 -6.87 -3.51 3.62
N ARG A 37 -6.05 -4.59 3.55
CA ARG A 37 -6.47 -5.88 2.99
C ARG A 37 -7.25 -6.68 4.03
N GLU A 38 -8.44 -7.12 3.65
CA GLU A 38 -9.36 -7.95 4.46
C GLU A 38 -8.81 -9.32 4.90
N ASP A 39 -7.62 -9.70 4.43
CA ASP A 39 -6.98 -11.01 4.65
C ASP A 39 -5.81 -10.97 5.67
N LEU A 40 -5.65 -9.86 6.40
CA LEU A 40 -4.58 -9.70 7.38
C LEU A 40 -4.90 -10.37 8.71
N SER A 41 -3.92 -11.08 9.28
CA SER A 41 -4.02 -11.53 10.67
C SER A 41 -3.73 -10.38 11.65
N CYS A 42 -4.28 -10.44 12.86
CA CYS A 42 -4.12 -9.39 13.87
C CYS A 42 -2.65 -9.06 14.20
N LEU A 43 -1.74 -10.03 14.07
CA LEU A 43 -0.31 -9.83 14.28
C LEU A 43 0.35 -9.07 13.13
N GLU A 44 -0.01 -9.40 11.89
CA GLU A 44 0.51 -8.72 10.70
C GLU A 44 0.00 -7.27 10.64
N GLU A 45 -1.26 -7.04 11.04
CA GLU A 45 -1.83 -5.69 11.15
C GLU A 45 -1.06 -4.83 12.17
N ALA A 46 -0.78 -5.40 13.35
CA ALA A 46 -0.02 -4.72 14.41
C ALA A 46 1.42 -4.38 13.98
N GLU A 47 2.12 -5.31 13.31
CA GLU A 47 3.46 -5.10 12.77
C GLU A 47 3.46 -3.98 11.71
N ALA A 48 2.45 -3.96 10.85
CA ALA A 48 2.32 -2.99 9.79
C ALA A 48 2.00 -1.58 10.32
N TYR A 49 1.12 -1.43 11.32
CA TYR A 49 0.90 -0.15 12.00
C TYR A 49 2.17 0.37 12.68
N LYS A 50 2.91 -0.52 13.35
CA LYS A 50 4.18 -0.17 13.99
C LYS A 50 5.22 0.31 12.96
N GLN A 51 5.29 -0.33 11.80
CA GLN A 51 6.18 0.09 10.72
C GLN A 51 5.77 1.45 10.15
N LEU A 52 4.48 1.68 9.93
CA LEU A 52 3.94 2.98 9.49
C LEU A 52 4.27 4.13 10.45
N THR A 53 4.11 3.89 11.76
CA THR A 53 4.39 4.90 12.78
C THR A 53 5.89 5.22 12.85
N LYS A 54 6.74 4.22 12.64
CA LYS A 54 8.21 4.34 12.72
C LYS A 54 8.83 4.98 11.48
N GLU A 55 8.35 4.64 10.29
CA GLU A 55 8.93 5.09 9.02
C GLU A 55 8.36 6.44 8.55
N PHE A 56 7.11 6.77 8.90
CA PHE A 56 6.44 7.96 8.36
C PHE A 56 6.08 9.00 9.43
N THR A 57 6.32 8.73 10.72
CA THR A 57 5.97 9.65 11.83
C THR A 57 4.49 10.10 11.81
N LEU A 58 3.63 9.34 11.15
CA LEU A 58 2.20 9.64 11.02
C LEU A 58 1.49 9.30 12.33
N THR A 59 0.55 10.14 12.70
CA THR A 59 -0.36 9.86 13.80
C THR A 59 -1.38 8.80 13.39
N GLN A 60 -1.87 7.99 14.34
CA GLN A 60 -2.92 7.00 14.05
C GLN A 60 -4.16 7.62 13.39
N GLU A 61 -4.45 8.89 13.69
CA GLU A 61 -5.56 9.63 13.10
C GLU A 61 -5.37 9.92 11.61
N GLU A 62 -4.13 10.14 11.16
CA GLU A 62 -3.80 10.36 9.75
C GLU A 62 -3.84 9.04 8.96
N VAL A 63 -3.42 7.94 9.60
CA VAL A 63 -3.54 6.59 9.02
C VAL A 63 -5.00 6.18 8.85
N ALA A 64 -5.87 6.53 9.79
CA ALA A 64 -7.30 6.20 9.73
C ALA A 64 -8.11 7.04 8.72
N LYS A 65 -7.61 8.24 8.34
CA LYS A 65 -8.28 9.16 7.40
C LYS A 65 -7.93 8.92 5.93
N ARG A 66 -6.94 8.06 5.63
CA ARG A 66 -6.50 7.70 4.28
C ARG A 66 -6.84 6.25 3.95
#